data_AF-A0A6I8VNC6-F1
#
_entry.id   AF-A0A6I8VNC6-F1
#
_cell.length_a   1.000
_cell.length_b   1.000
_cell.length_c   1.000
_cell.angle_alpha   90.00
_cell.angle_beta   90.00
_cell.angle_gamma   90.00
#
_symmetry.space_group_name_H-M   'P 1'
#
loop_
_entity.id
_entity.type
_entity.pdbx_description
1 polymer ?
#
loop_
_entity_poly.entity_id
_entity_poly.type
_entity_poly.pdbx_seq_one_letter_code
_entity_poly.pdbx_strand_id
1 'polypeptide(L)'
;MNLASIRTICQTWKTSTLSSPFSIQPSLLPNIFLRNTSFFNKLPAEDIWRGVTAVSNAGKKRGRGKGSGKKVAKDLNKGQTIGLGKNNCIWPGLNSPIIRGNELVYQQKLSENLDRENGIFKLRDSLSNFRMVKLSSIDRGWSGSKMPGRSIGPPDTVGEEEFSSFDTRVLENKIVFIMKGNMGRKRRYSVLSVTGNGNGLGGFATVKAPEVRTALRKSKNRAGQKLINIDLCENRTIYHDFFTGFGKTKIYCFKKPEGYGLICHRAIQTICKVIGIKDLYAKIEGSTNLQHIVKAFIIGLMRQKSYQNIANETSLNIVEQRNARNGYTEIKAIAPISPVQETKKHAVDIMHFTLGNKIVLQKKATYPFYVDSKGHKLFQIKEERFRNQANVRLHKLVNFYG
;
A
#
# COMPACT_ATOMS: atom_id res chain seq x y z
N MET A 1 -51.54 9.03 -5.69
CA MET A 1 -52.44 9.99 -6.35
C MET A 1 -51.70 10.59 -7.53
N ASN A 2 -52.23 10.30 -8.71
CA ASN A 2 -51.75 10.71 -10.03
C ASN A 2 -51.82 12.22 -10.18
N LEU A 3 -50.88 12.81 -10.91
CA LEU A 3 -51.11 14.02 -11.71
C LEU A 3 -50.22 13.95 -12.95
N ALA A 4 -50.79 13.33 -13.97
CA ALA A 4 -50.31 13.33 -15.34
C ALA A 4 -50.84 14.56 -16.08
N SER A 5 -50.06 15.00 -17.07
CA SER A 5 -50.42 15.79 -18.25
C SER A 5 -51.23 17.07 -18.06
N ILE A 6 -50.56 18.21 -18.24
CA ILE A 6 -51.18 19.41 -18.80
C ILE A 6 -50.73 19.48 -20.26
N ARG A 7 -51.61 19.06 -21.17
CA ARG A 7 -51.51 19.33 -22.61
C ARG A 7 -52.20 20.67 -22.86
N THR A 8 -51.45 21.65 -23.33
CA THR A 8 -51.95 22.95 -23.75
C THR A 8 -52.67 22.79 -25.10
N ILE A 9 -53.98 23.05 -25.09
CA ILE A 9 -54.81 23.23 -26.29
C ILE A 9 -54.57 24.65 -26.78
N CYS A 10 -54.08 24.82 -28.00
CA CYS A 10 -54.07 26.11 -28.68
C CYS A 10 -54.87 25.95 -29.97
N GLN A 11 -56.12 26.41 -29.93
CA GLN A 11 -57.01 26.50 -31.08
C GLN A 11 -56.56 27.67 -31.96
N THR A 12 -56.02 27.37 -33.15
CA THR A 12 -55.78 28.37 -34.18
C THR A 12 -57.06 28.65 -34.95
N TRP A 13 -57.46 29.92 -34.98
CA TRP A 13 -58.58 30.41 -35.77
C TRP A 13 -58.29 30.21 -37.27
N LYS A 14 -59.28 29.65 -37.98
CA LYS A 14 -59.28 29.53 -39.44
C LYS A 14 -59.86 30.82 -40.03
N THR A 15 -59.08 31.52 -40.83
CA THR A 15 -59.60 32.36 -41.91
C THR A 15 -59.31 31.67 -43.23
N SER A 16 -60.39 31.38 -43.95
CA SER A 16 -60.45 30.80 -45.28
C SER A 16 -59.98 31.79 -46.33
N THR A 17 -59.06 31.39 -47.21
CA THR A 17 -59.06 31.84 -48.63
C THR A 17 -58.26 30.87 -49.51
N LEU A 18 -58.96 30.39 -50.54
CA LEU A 18 -58.54 30.06 -51.91
C LEU A 18 -57.45 29.00 -52.19
N SER A 19 -57.91 28.04 -52.97
CA SER A 19 -57.28 26.88 -53.59
C SER A 19 -56.10 27.18 -54.54
N SER A 20 -55.03 26.39 -54.41
CA SER A 20 -54.24 25.91 -55.55
C SER A 20 -53.63 24.53 -55.22
N PRO A 21 -53.55 23.58 -56.17
CA PRO A 21 -53.06 22.23 -55.92
C PRO A 21 -51.61 22.11 -56.38
N PHE A 22 -50.66 22.25 -55.46
CA PHE A 22 -49.32 21.67 -55.64
C PHE A 22 -48.88 21.05 -54.33
N SER A 23 -48.98 19.73 -54.27
CA SER A 23 -48.49 18.90 -53.18
C SER A 23 -46.96 18.90 -53.19
N ILE A 24 -46.37 19.70 -52.31
CA ILE A 24 -45.00 19.47 -51.85
C ILE A 24 -45.13 18.92 -50.43
N GLN A 25 -44.78 17.66 -50.24
CA GLN A 25 -44.73 17.05 -48.91
C GLN A 25 -43.85 17.93 -48.01
N PRO A 26 -44.31 18.38 -46.83
CA PRO A 26 -43.43 19.04 -45.89
C PRO A 26 -42.48 17.98 -45.35
N SER A 27 -41.22 18.06 -45.76
CA SER A 27 -40.12 17.33 -45.12
C SER A 27 -40.22 17.54 -43.61
N LEU A 28 -40.27 16.45 -42.85
CA LEU A 28 -40.22 16.44 -41.39
C LEU A 28 -38.95 17.20 -40.93
N LEU A 29 -39.09 18.50 -40.71
CA LEU A 29 -38.06 19.28 -40.03
C LEU A 29 -37.94 18.72 -38.62
N PRO A 30 -36.72 18.35 -38.16
CA PRO A 30 -36.55 17.90 -36.80
C PRO A 30 -37.08 18.99 -35.87
N ASN A 31 -37.91 18.62 -34.89
CA ASN A 31 -38.33 19.52 -33.82
C ASN A 31 -37.08 20.01 -33.08
N ILE A 32 -36.53 21.14 -33.53
CA ILE A 32 -35.47 21.85 -32.83
C ILE A 32 -36.16 22.46 -31.61
N PHE A 33 -36.02 21.80 -30.46
CA PHE A 33 -36.36 22.40 -29.18
C PHE A 33 -35.45 23.60 -28.96
N LEU A 34 -35.89 24.78 -29.40
CA LEU A 34 -35.29 26.07 -29.04
C LEU A 34 -35.49 26.22 -27.53
N ARG A 35 -34.41 26.06 -26.78
CA ARG A 35 -34.40 26.42 -25.36
C ARG A 35 -34.45 27.94 -25.29
N ASN A 36 -35.56 28.50 -24.82
CA ASN A 36 -35.66 29.92 -24.51
C ASN A 36 -34.77 30.25 -23.31
N THR A 37 -33.49 30.53 -23.55
CA THR A 37 -32.55 31.01 -22.53
C THR A 37 -32.60 32.54 -22.49
N SER A 38 -33.20 33.10 -21.45
CA SER A 38 -33.12 34.55 -21.18
C SER A 38 -31.91 34.87 -20.30
N PHE A 39 -31.54 36.15 -20.18
CA PHE A 39 -30.52 36.61 -19.24
C PHE A 39 -30.87 36.23 -17.79
N PHE A 40 -32.13 36.39 -17.40
CA PHE A 40 -32.62 36.08 -16.05
C PHE A 40 -32.66 34.58 -15.73
N ASN A 41 -32.64 33.72 -16.74
CA ASN A 41 -32.65 32.26 -16.57
C ASN A 41 -31.24 31.64 -16.58
N LYS A 42 -30.17 32.47 -16.58
CA LYS A 42 -28.78 31.97 -16.52
C LYS A 42 -28.41 31.64 -15.08
N LEU A 43 -27.87 30.44 -14.88
CA LEU A 43 -27.37 29.97 -13.59
C LEU A 43 -25.85 30.19 -13.50
N PRO A 44 -25.31 30.35 -12.28
CA PRO A 44 -23.87 30.37 -12.08
C PRO A 44 -23.24 29.04 -12.49
N ALA A 45 -21.96 29.09 -12.88
CA ALA A 45 -21.23 27.91 -13.35
C ALA A 45 -21.24 26.76 -12.31
N GLU A 46 -21.23 27.08 -11.02
CA GLU A 46 -21.27 26.12 -9.93
C GLU A 46 -22.54 25.25 -9.96
N ASP A 47 -23.70 25.86 -10.20
CA ASP A 47 -24.98 25.15 -10.22
C ASP A 47 -25.13 24.32 -11.49
N ILE A 48 -24.65 24.84 -12.62
CA ILE A 48 -24.59 24.08 -13.89
C ILE A 48 -23.72 22.84 -13.70
N TRP A 49 -22.50 23.00 -13.17
CA TRP A 49 -21.58 21.89 -12.93
C TRP A 49 -22.10 20.94 -11.86
N ARG A 50 -22.79 21.43 -10.83
CA ARG A 50 -23.48 20.60 -9.83
C ARG A 50 -24.50 19.70 -10.52
N GLY A 51 -25.32 20.22 -11.43
CA GLY A 51 -26.27 19.41 -12.19
C GLY A 51 -25.60 18.36 -13.10
N VAL A 52 -24.52 18.73 -13.79
CA VAL A 52 -23.82 17.84 -14.75
C VAL A 52 -23.02 16.73 -14.06
N THR A 53 -22.40 17.03 -12.91
CA THR A 53 -21.52 16.09 -12.19
C THR A 53 -22.22 15.34 -11.06
N ALA A 54 -23.41 15.80 -10.63
CA ALA A 54 -24.17 15.12 -9.60
C ALA A 54 -24.59 13.72 -10.03
N VAL A 55 -24.64 12.85 -9.04
CA VAL A 55 -25.26 11.53 -9.14
C VAL A 55 -26.57 11.60 -8.37
N SER A 56 -27.60 10.87 -8.81
CA SER A 56 -28.84 10.72 -8.04
C SER A 56 -28.55 10.33 -6.59
N ASN A 57 -29.39 10.75 -5.65
CA ASN A 57 -29.20 10.43 -4.22
C ASN A 57 -29.07 8.92 -3.97
N ALA A 58 -29.83 8.11 -4.71
CA ALA A 58 -29.71 6.65 -4.68
C ALA A 58 -28.35 6.17 -5.21
N GLY A 59 -27.84 6.77 -6.30
CA GLY A 59 -26.53 6.47 -6.85
C GLY A 59 -25.38 6.88 -5.91
N LYS A 60 -25.45 8.06 -5.27
CA LYS A 60 -24.47 8.53 -4.27
C LYS A 60 -24.44 7.63 -3.04
N LYS A 61 -25.60 7.19 -2.53
CA LYS A 61 -25.70 6.36 -1.32
C LYS A 61 -25.30 4.90 -1.55
N ARG A 62 -25.69 4.31 -2.69
CA ARG A 62 -25.57 2.85 -2.93
C ARG A 62 -24.57 2.47 -4.02
N GLY A 63 -23.94 3.45 -4.69
CA GLY A 63 -22.94 3.18 -5.72
C GLY A 63 -23.51 2.55 -6.99
N ARG A 64 -24.69 2.99 -7.45
CA ARG A 64 -25.33 2.46 -8.68
C ARG A 64 -24.69 2.97 -9.97
N GLY A 65 -23.87 4.02 -9.90
CA GLY A 65 -23.16 4.57 -11.06
C GLY A 65 -21.84 3.84 -11.33
N LYS A 66 -21.52 3.61 -12.61
CA LYS A 66 -20.20 3.14 -13.04
C LYS A 66 -19.17 4.27 -12.88
N GLY A 67 -17.94 3.92 -12.50
CA GLY A 67 -16.85 4.90 -12.39
C GLY A 67 -16.24 5.30 -13.74
N SER A 68 -16.49 4.53 -14.79
CA SER A 68 -16.04 4.83 -16.15
C SER A 68 -16.85 6.00 -16.74
N GLY A 69 -16.18 6.90 -17.47
CA GLY A 69 -16.82 8.05 -18.11
C GLY A 69 -17.29 9.15 -17.14
N LYS A 70 -16.70 9.22 -15.93
CA LYS A 70 -17.03 10.28 -14.96
C LYS A 70 -16.72 11.66 -15.56
N LYS A 71 -17.74 12.50 -15.69
CA LYS A 71 -17.59 13.91 -16.07
C LYS A 71 -16.88 14.68 -14.94
N VAL A 72 -15.84 15.43 -15.31
CA VAL A 72 -15.09 16.29 -14.39
C VAL A 72 -15.49 17.73 -14.69
N ALA A 73 -15.79 18.50 -13.64
CA ALA A 73 -16.06 19.92 -13.78
C ALA A 73 -14.80 20.63 -14.31
N LYS A 74 -14.96 21.40 -15.39
CA LYS A 74 -13.90 22.23 -15.95
C LYS A 74 -14.09 23.66 -15.46
N ASP A 75 -13.02 24.24 -14.92
CA ASP A 75 -13.01 25.66 -14.63
C ASP A 75 -12.83 26.44 -15.94
N LEU A 76 -13.88 27.17 -16.34
CA LEU A 76 -13.90 27.95 -17.58
C LEU A 76 -13.28 29.34 -17.42
N ASN A 77 -13.08 29.79 -16.18
CA ASN A 77 -12.48 31.09 -15.87
C ASN A 77 -10.94 31.01 -15.92
N LYS A 78 -10.38 29.81 -15.76
CA LYS A 78 -8.94 29.59 -15.85
C LYS A 78 -8.39 29.97 -17.24
N GLY A 79 -7.42 30.87 -17.27
CA GLY A 79 -6.81 31.37 -18.52
C GLY A 79 -7.58 32.51 -19.19
N GLN A 80 -8.64 33.04 -18.55
CA GLN A 80 -9.29 34.27 -18.96
C GLN A 80 -8.74 35.45 -18.15
N THR A 81 -8.51 36.57 -18.83
CA THR A 81 -8.12 37.83 -18.19
C THR A 81 -9.22 38.85 -18.40
N ILE A 82 -9.43 39.69 -17.39
CA ILE A 82 -10.45 40.74 -17.43
C ILE A 82 -10.09 41.73 -18.56
N GLY A 83 -11.09 42.13 -19.36
CA GLY A 83 -10.90 43.04 -20.49
C GLY A 83 -10.50 42.40 -21.81
N LEU A 84 -10.32 41.08 -21.87
CA LEU A 84 -10.15 40.38 -23.14
C LEU A 84 -11.45 39.67 -23.54
N GLY A 85 -11.90 39.91 -24.77
CA GLY A 85 -13.13 39.32 -25.33
C GLY A 85 -12.90 38.69 -26.70
N LYS A 86 -14.01 38.38 -27.39
CA LYS A 86 -14.00 38.03 -28.82
C LYS A 86 -13.56 39.23 -29.66
N ASN A 87 -14.06 40.41 -29.30
CA ASN A 87 -13.56 41.66 -29.84
C ASN A 87 -12.25 41.98 -29.13
N ASN A 88 -11.14 41.95 -29.87
CA ASN A 88 -9.83 42.28 -29.34
C ASN A 88 -9.72 43.80 -29.21
N CYS A 89 -10.04 44.35 -28.04
CA CYS A 89 -9.96 45.79 -27.76
C CYS A 89 -8.99 46.04 -26.62
N ILE A 90 -8.21 47.12 -26.73
CA ILE A 90 -7.39 47.68 -25.66
C ILE A 90 -8.30 48.51 -24.76
N TRP A 91 -8.29 48.21 -23.47
CA TRP A 91 -8.99 48.96 -22.43
C TRP A 91 -7.93 49.50 -21.46
N PRO A 92 -7.61 50.81 -21.52
CA PRO A 92 -6.63 51.41 -20.61
C PRO A 92 -7.11 51.26 -19.16
N GLY A 93 -6.24 50.77 -18.29
CA GLY A 93 -6.53 50.47 -16.89
C GLY A 93 -7.11 49.07 -16.63
N LEU A 94 -7.45 48.28 -17.67
CA LEU A 94 -7.99 46.92 -17.50
C LEU A 94 -7.04 45.84 -18.07
N ASN A 95 -6.79 45.87 -19.39
CA ASN A 95 -5.92 44.91 -20.06
C ASN A 95 -4.60 45.53 -20.54
N SER A 96 -4.46 46.85 -20.39
CA SER A 96 -3.28 47.62 -20.75
C SER A 96 -3.08 48.75 -19.76
N PRO A 97 -1.84 49.20 -19.52
CA PRO A 97 -1.59 50.37 -18.67
C PRO A 97 -2.19 51.63 -19.33
N ILE A 98 -2.60 52.57 -18.49
CA ILE A 98 -3.18 53.86 -18.92
C ILE A 98 -2.14 54.70 -19.69
N ILE A 99 -0.85 54.55 -19.36
CA ILE A 99 0.26 55.27 -19.98
C ILE A 99 1.27 54.23 -20.50
N ARG A 100 1.74 54.39 -21.74
CA ARG A 100 2.87 53.62 -22.30
C ARG A 100 3.97 54.60 -22.70
N GLY A 101 5.11 54.56 -22.00
CA GLY A 101 6.14 55.57 -22.18
C GLY A 101 5.64 56.95 -21.73
N ASN A 102 5.62 57.91 -22.65
CA ASN A 102 5.12 59.27 -22.39
C ASN A 102 3.72 59.52 -22.97
N GLU A 103 3.08 58.50 -23.56
CA GLU A 103 1.81 58.65 -24.27
C GLU A 103 0.66 58.01 -23.49
N LEU A 104 -0.48 58.72 -23.48
CA LEU A 104 -1.74 58.21 -22.93
C LEU A 104 -2.35 57.19 -23.90
N VAL A 105 -2.69 56.01 -23.39
CA VAL A 105 -3.26 54.93 -24.20
C VAL A 105 -4.77 55.11 -24.29
N TYR A 106 -5.28 55.22 -25.51
CA TYR A 106 -6.72 55.26 -25.78
C TYR A 106 -7.29 53.88 -26.11
N GLN A 107 -8.61 53.76 -25.99
CA GLN A 107 -9.30 52.53 -26.38
C GLN A 107 -9.15 52.29 -27.88
N GLN A 108 -8.58 51.15 -28.26
CA GLN A 108 -8.32 50.80 -29.65
C GLN A 108 -8.73 49.36 -29.93
N LYS A 109 -9.37 49.10 -31.08
CA LYS A 109 -9.62 47.74 -31.56
C LYS A 109 -8.37 47.23 -32.28
N LEU A 110 -7.85 46.09 -31.83
CA LEU A 110 -6.73 45.36 -32.43
C LEU A 110 -7.26 44.34 -33.46
N SER A 111 -6.35 43.83 -34.29
CA SER A 111 -6.61 42.68 -35.14
C SER A 111 -6.90 41.43 -34.31
N GLU A 112 -7.60 40.47 -34.92
CA GLU A 112 -7.89 39.19 -34.27
C GLU A 112 -6.59 38.44 -33.97
N ASN A 113 -6.48 37.89 -32.75
CA ASN A 113 -5.31 37.13 -32.31
C ASN A 113 -5.70 35.66 -32.18
N LEU A 114 -5.55 34.92 -33.28
CA LEU A 114 -5.90 33.50 -33.38
C LEU A 114 -5.06 32.64 -32.43
N ASP A 115 -3.79 32.99 -32.23
CA ASP A 115 -2.86 32.23 -31.38
C ASP A 115 -3.31 32.20 -29.92
N ARG A 116 -3.82 33.32 -29.43
CA ARG A 116 -4.42 33.41 -28.10
C ARG A 116 -5.65 32.52 -27.96
N GLU A 117 -6.56 32.57 -28.93
CA GLU A 117 -7.76 31.72 -28.91
C GLU A 117 -7.37 30.23 -28.92
N ASN A 118 -6.44 29.86 -29.80
CA ASN A 118 -5.84 28.54 -29.87
C ASN A 118 -5.17 28.13 -28.54
N GLY A 119 -4.49 29.05 -27.86
CA GLY A 119 -3.92 28.85 -26.53
C GLY A 119 -4.98 28.54 -25.47
N ILE A 120 -6.09 29.28 -25.46
CA ILE A 120 -7.23 29.04 -24.56
C ILE A 120 -7.87 27.68 -24.86
N PHE A 121 -8.03 27.30 -26.13
CA PHE A 121 -8.54 25.98 -26.50
C PHE A 121 -7.61 24.85 -26.04
N LYS A 122 -6.30 24.97 -26.28
CA LYS A 122 -5.28 24.02 -25.80
C LYS A 122 -5.31 23.86 -24.29
N LEU A 123 -5.44 24.97 -23.54
CA LEU A 123 -5.61 24.92 -22.08
C LEU A 123 -6.87 24.15 -21.71
N ARG A 124 -8.04 24.48 -22.29
CA ARG A 124 -9.32 23.81 -22.00
C ARG A 124 -9.30 22.30 -22.28
N ASP A 125 -8.62 21.88 -23.35
CA ASP A 125 -8.46 20.47 -23.71
C ASP A 125 -7.49 19.74 -22.78
N SER A 126 -6.47 20.46 -22.27
CA SER A 126 -5.57 19.88 -21.26
C SER A 126 -6.28 19.58 -19.93
N LEU A 127 -7.29 20.36 -19.55
CA LEU A 127 -8.05 20.19 -18.30
C LEU A 127 -8.94 18.94 -18.30
N SER A 128 -9.31 18.39 -19.46
CA SER A 128 -10.35 17.35 -19.55
C SER A 128 -9.88 15.92 -19.32
N ASN A 129 -8.57 15.68 -19.45
CA ASN A 129 -8.06 14.33 -19.52
C ASN A 129 -7.77 13.81 -18.11
N PHE A 130 -8.73 13.08 -17.53
CA PHE A 130 -8.48 12.28 -16.34
C PHE A 130 -7.39 11.25 -16.67
N ARG A 131 -6.16 11.49 -16.20
CA ARG A 131 -5.07 10.53 -16.30
C ARG A 131 -5.01 9.71 -15.03
N MET A 132 -5.09 8.39 -15.19
CA MET A 132 -4.78 7.48 -14.08
C MET A 132 -3.34 7.71 -13.66
N VAL A 133 -3.10 7.94 -12.37
CA VAL A 133 -1.74 8.15 -11.84
C VAL A 133 -0.93 6.88 -12.07
N LYS A 134 0.06 6.95 -12.97
CA LYS A 134 1.10 5.93 -13.10
C LYS A 134 2.12 6.20 -12.01
N LEU A 135 2.40 5.20 -11.17
CA LEU A 135 3.46 5.28 -10.18
C LEU A 135 4.77 4.81 -10.80
N SER A 136 5.89 5.38 -10.35
CA SER A 136 7.21 4.88 -10.70
C SER A 136 7.43 3.48 -10.10
N SER A 137 8.40 2.74 -10.63
CA SER A 137 8.76 1.42 -10.10
C SER A 137 9.35 1.48 -8.68
N ILE A 138 9.87 2.65 -8.26
CA ILE A 138 10.36 2.89 -6.90
C ILE A 138 9.20 3.15 -5.93
N ASP A 139 8.19 3.93 -6.35
CA ASP A 139 7.08 4.33 -5.48
C ASP A 139 5.97 3.29 -5.36
N ARG A 140 5.98 2.26 -6.23
CA ARG A 140 4.99 1.20 -6.18
C ARG A 140 5.25 0.28 -4.98
N GLY A 141 4.16 -0.20 -4.37
CA GLY A 141 4.22 -1.24 -3.37
C GLY A 141 4.40 -2.63 -4.01
N TRP A 142 3.75 -3.65 -3.44
CA TRP A 142 3.88 -5.03 -3.92
C TRP A 142 3.29 -5.27 -5.30
N SER A 143 2.29 -4.48 -5.74
CA SER A 143 1.62 -4.71 -7.03
C SER A 143 0.95 -3.45 -7.58
N GLY A 144 1.37 -2.99 -8.76
CA GLY A 144 0.73 -1.92 -9.53
C GLY A 144 0.51 -0.65 -8.71
N SER A 145 -0.68 -0.06 -8.81
CA SER A 145 -1.07 1.15 -8.05
C SER A 145 -1.66 0.85 -6.65
N LYS A 146 -1.62 -0.42 -6.20
CA LYS A 146 -2.19 -0.79 -4.91
C LYS A 146 -1.33 -0.26 -3.76
N MET A 147 -1.98 0.05 -2.64
CA MET A 147 -1.32 0.59 -1.43
C MET A 147 -0.40 -0.39 -0.69
N PRO A 148 -0.69 -1.71 -0.58
CA PRO A 148 0.17 -2.62 0.18
C PRO A 148 1.64 -2.61 -0.29
N GLY A 149 2.55 -2.44 0.66
CA GLY A 149 4.00 -2.29 0.45
C GLY A 149 4.48 -0.85 0.26
N ARG A 150 3.57 0.12 0.05
CA ARG A 150 3.92 1.53 -0.17
C ARG A 150 4.10 2.29 1.15
N SER A 151 5.05 3.24 1.16
CA SER A 151 5.23 4.20 2.24
C SER A 151 4.15 5.30 2.21
N ILE A 152 3.65 5.67 3.38
CA ILE A 152 2.74 6.82 3.58
C ILE A 152 3.47 8.01 4.22
N GLY A 153 4.70 7.80 4.69
CA GLY A 153 5.49 8.78 5.43
C GLY A 153 5.36 8.64 6.96
N PRO A 154 6.01 9.54 7.71
CA PRO A 154 6.03 9.53 9.17
C PRO A 154 4.66 9.85 9.78
N PRO A 155 4.35 9.38 11.01
CA PRO A 155 3.14 9.77 11.72
C PRO A 155 3.02 11.29 11.89
N ASP A 156 1.77 11.77 11.97
CA ASP A 156 1.52 13.20 12.19
C ASP A 156 2.09 13.61 13.56
N THR A 157 2.59 14.84 13.68
CA THR A 157 3.13 15.38 14.94
C THR A 157 2.06 15.45 16.03
N VAL A 158 2.47 15.23 17.28
CA VAL A 158 1.61 15.33 18.46
C VAL A 158 2.28 16.29 19.44
N GLY A 159 1.77 17.52 19.53
CA GLY A 159 2.46 18.57 20.29
C GLY A 159 3.78 18.97 19.62
N GLU A 160 4.88 18.91 20.38
CA GLU A 160 6.24 19.25 19.94
C GLU A 160 7.01 18.03 19.41
N GLU A 161 6.47 16.81 19.54
CA GLU A 161 7.16 15.59 19.12
C GLU A 161 7.07 15.39 17.60
N GLU A 162 8.24 15.43 16.95
CA GLU A 162 8.39 15.12 15.52
C GLU A 162 8.86 13.68 15.28
N PHE A 163 8.17 12.96 14.40
CA PHE A 163 8.49 11.58 14.04
C PHE A 163 9.24 11.48 12.71
N SER A 164 10.13 12.42 12.41
CA SER A 164 10.82 12.51 11.10
C SER A 164 11.61 11.25 10.73
N SER A 165 12.20 10.58 11.72
CA SER A 165 12.95 9.32 11.53
C SER A 165 12.08 8.09 11.21
N PHE A 166 10.75 8.20 11.30
CA PHE A 166 9.86 7.05 11.13
C PHE A 166 9.37 6.90 9.69
N ASP A 167 9.36 5.66 9.18
CA ASP A 167 8.61 5.31 7.98
C ASP A 167 7.37 4.49 8.36
N THR A 168 6.26 4.74 7.67
CA THR A 168 5.04 3.96 7.81
C THR A 168 4.69 3.29 6.50
N ARG A 169 4.56 1.97 6.51
CA ARG A 169 4.19 1.18 5.33
C ARG A 169 2.85 0.47 5.51
N VAL A 170 2.07 0.41 4.44
CA VAL A 170 0.79 -0.30 4.43
C VAL A 170 1.02 -1.79 4.20
N LEU A 171 0.40 -2.64 5.01
CA LEU A 171 0.43 -4.10 4.81
C LEU A 171 -0.87 -4.60 4.17
N GLU A 172 -2.02 -4.12 4.65
CA GLU A 172 -3.33 -4.51 4.12
C GLU A 172 -4.18 -3.26 3.89
N ASN A 173 -4.83 -3.17 2.73
CA ASN A 173 -5.89 -2.20 2.47
C ASN A 173 -7.06 -2.94 1.82
N LYS A 174 -8.11 -3.20 2.60
CA LYS A 174 -9.29 -3.94 2.13
C LYS A 174 -10.57 -3.18 2.38
N ILE A 175 -11.55 -3.47 1.55
CA ILE A 175 -12.91 -2.93 1.68
C ILE A 175 -13.70 -3.90 2.52
N VAL A 176 -14.33 -3.39 3.58
CA VAL A 176 -15.22 -4.15 4.45
C VAL A 176 -16.62 -3.56 4.39
N PHE A 177 -17.63 -4.38 4.65
CA PHE A 177 -19.02 -3.97 4.60
C PHE A 177 -19.70 -4.25 5.93
N ILE A 178 -20.60 -3.37 6.33
CA ILE A 178 -21.41 -3.49 7.54
C ILE A 178 -22.86 -3.21 7.15
N MET A 179 -23.80 -4.00 7.66
CA MET A 179 -25.23 -3.77 7.47
C MET A 179 -25.73 -2.70 8.44
N LYS A 180 -26.48 -1.73 7.93
CA LYS A 180 -27.18 -0.70 8.70
C LYS A 180 -28.65 -0.71 8.30
N GLY A 181 -29.57 -0.52 9.26
CA GLY A 181 -31.02 -0.48 8.98
C GLY A 181 -31.37 0.51 7.86
N ASN A 182 -31.02 1.79 8.02
CA ASN A 182 -31.47 2.84 7.11
C ASN A 182 -30.76 2.84 5.74
N MET A 183 -29.53 2.32 5.66
CA MET A 183 -28.67 2.48 4.48
C MET A 183 -28.29 1.13 3.84
N GLY A 184 -28.67 0.01 4.45
CA GLY A 184 -28.26 -1.33 4.06
C GLY A 184 -26.74 -1.52 4.17
N ARG A 185 -26.13 -2.05 3.12
CA ARG A 185 -24.70 -2.38 3.07
C ARG A 185 -23.83 -1.11 3.00
N LYS A 186 -23.28 -0.68 4.13
CA LYS A 186 -22.34 0.45 4.23
C LYS A 186 -20.89 -0.02 4.06
N ARG A 187 -20.18 0.59 3.11
CA ARG A 187 -18.75 0.38 2.86
C ARG A 187 -17.89 1.09 3.92
N ARG A 188 -16.83 0.43 4.38
CA ARG A 188 -15.69 1.02 5.10
C ARG A 188 -14.37 0.45 4.56
N TYR A 189 -13.28 1.12 4.83
CA TYR A 189 -11.92 0.65 4.52
C TYR A 189 -11.25 0.19 5.79
N SER A 190 -10.66 -1.00 5.76
CA SER A 190 -9.82 -1.55 6.81
C SER A 190 -8.38 -1.48 6.34
N VAL A 191 -7.55 -0.75 7.09
CA VAL A 191 -6.13 -0.57 6.82
C VAL A 191 -5.34 -1.18 7.96
N LEU A 192 -4.30 -1.95 7.62
CA LEU A 192 -3.26 -2.41 8.53
C LEU A 192 -1.95 -1.74 8.08
N SER A 193 -1.34 -0.97 8.96
CA SER A 193 -0.04 -0.33 8.73
C SER A 193 0.97 -0.72 9.80
N VAL A 194 2.24 -0.63 9.44
CA VAL A 194 3.40 -0.77 10.33
C VAL A 194 4.22 0.52 10.27
N THR A 195 4.68 1.00 11.41
CA THR A 195 5.49 2.22 11.58
C THR A 195 6.76 1.84 12.35
N GLY A 196 7.89 2.46 12.04
CA GLY A 196 9.15 2.18 12.73
C GLY A 196 10.29 3.08 12.27
N ASN A 197 11.33 3.15 13.09
CA ASN A 197 12.46 4.07 12.92
C ASN A 197 13.70 3.43 12.29
N GLY A 198 13.64 2.14 11.92
CA GLY A 198 14.79 1.40 11.41
C GLY A 198 15.83 0.99 12.47
N ASN A 199 15.61 1.32 13.75
CA ASN A 199 16.55 1.09 14.85
C ASN A 199 15.91 0.26 15.97
N GLY A 200 15.19 -0.80 15.63
CA GLY A 200 14.59 -1.73 16.58
C GLY A 200 13.26 -1.25 17.18
N LEU A 201 12.81 -0.04 16.88
CA LEU A 201 11.56 0.47 17.43
C LEU A 201 10.47 0.50 16.35
N GLY A 202 9.35 -0.17 16.63
CA GLY A 202 8.28 -0.30 15.65
C GLY A 202 6.93 -0.67 16.25
N GLY A 203 5.87 -0.35 15.53
CA GLY A 203 4.49 -0.56 15.95
C GLY A 203 3.59 -0.86 14.77
N PHE A 204 2.43 -1.47 15.04
CA PHE A 204 1.43 -1.73 14.01
C PHE A 204 0.03 -1.44 14.52
N ALA A 205 -0.85 -1.03 13.62
CA ALA A 205 -2.24 -0.78 13.96
C ALA A 205 -3.18 -1.21 12.83
N THR A 206 -4.36 -1.71 13.23
CA THR A 206 -5.49 -1.92 12.32
C THR A 206 -6.55 -0.86 12.60
N VAL A 207 -6.99 -0.15 11.57
CA VAL A 207 -8.01 0.89 11.66
C VAL A 207 -9.06 0.72 10.57
N LYS A 208 -10.30 1.08 10.89
CA LYS A 208 -11.41 1.10 9.95
C LYS A 208 -12.02 2.50 9.85
N ALA A 209 -12.18 3.04 8.64
CA ALA A 209 -12.77 4.37 8.39
C ALA A 209 -13.66 4.39 7.13
N PRO A 210 -14.55 5.39 6.95
CA PRO A 210 -15.41 5.46 5.76
C PRO A 210 -14.64 5.80 4.47
N GLU A 211 -13.51 6.51 4.56
CA GLU A 211 -12.68 6.89 3.42
C GLU A 211 -11.27 6.29 3.53
N VAL A 212 -10.57 6.17 2.39
CA VAL A 212 -9.23 5.57 2.35
C VAL A 212 -8.22 6.47 3.03
N ARG A 213 -8.16 7.76 2.66
CA ARG A 213 -7.16 8.71 3.20
C ARG A 213 -7.30 8.85 4.71
N THR A 214 -8.53 8.93 5.21
CA THR A 214 -8.79 8.99 6.65
C THR A 214 -8.42 7.68 7.36
N ALA A 215 -8.63 6.52 6.74
CA ALA A 215 -8.17 5.24 7.29
C ALA A 215 -6.64 5.17 7.37
N LEU A 216 -5.94 5.57 6.31
CA LEU A 216 -4.47 5.58 6.25
C LEU A 216 -3.87 6.49 7.33
N ARG A 217 -4.34 7.75 7.42
CA ARG A 217 -3.90 8.72 8.44
C ARG A 217 -4.10 8.19 9.86
N LYS A 218 -5.29 7.68 10.17
CA LYS A 218 -5.58 7.12 11.49
C LYS A 218 -4.75 5.86 11.80
N SER A 219 -4.52 5.02 10.79
CA SER A 219 -3.70 3.81 10.94
C SER A 219 -2.24 4.17 11.26
N LYS A 220 -1.70 5.15 10.54
CA LYS A 220 -0.36 5.72 10.73
C LYS A 220 -0.17 6.23 12.17
N ASN A 221 -1.03 7.14 12.61
CA ASN A 221 -0.88 7.75 13.94
C ASN A 221 -1.12 6.74 15.07
N ARG A 222 -2.07 5.81 14.91
CA ARG A 222 -2.33 4.76 15.91
C ARG A 222 -1.20 3.75 16.01
N ALA A 223 -0.46 3.50 14.93
CA ALA A 223 0.73 2.65 14.96
C ALA A 223 1.89 3.35 15.69
N GLY A 224 2.07 4.66 15.48
CA GLY A 224 3.02 5.48 16.24
C GLY A 224 2.71 5.57 17.74
N GLN A 225 1.47 5.39 18.16
CA GLN A 225 1.11 5.33 19.59
C GLN A 225 1.37 3.94 20.23
N LYS A 226 1.59 2.90 19.43
CA LYS A 226 1.72 1.51 19.88
C LYS A 226 3.07 0.93 19.50
N LEU A 227 4.10 1.65 19.89
CA LEU A 227 5.48 1.29 19.61
C LEU A 227 5.95 0.22 20.58
N ILE A 228 6.78 -0.67 20.05
CA ILE A 228 7.36 -1.81 20.73
C ILE A 228 8.85 -1.72 20.48
N ASN A 229 9.64 -1.86 21.55
CA ASN A 229 11.08 -2.00 21.44
C ASN A 229 11.43 -3.45 21.10
N ILE A 230 12.23 -3.65 20.06
CA ILE A 230 12.63 -4.95 19.54
C ILE A 230 14.15 -4.98 19.53
N ASP A 231 14.71 -5.83 20.37
CA ASP A 231 16.16 -5.97 20.48
C ASP A 231 16.75 -6.55 19.18
N LEU A 232 17.73 -5.84 18.61
CA LEU A 232 18.42 -6.29 17.40
C LEU A 232 19.81 -6.79 17.77
N CYS A 233 20.13 -8.02 17.36
CA CYS A 233 21.49 -8.54 17.43
C CYS A 233 22.33 -7.87 16.34
N GLU A 234 23.47 -7.28 16.73
CA GLU A 234 24.38 -6.54 15.84
C GLU A 234 23.66 -5.42 15.06
N ASN A 235 22.55 -4.86 15.59
CA ASN A 235 21.68 -3.91 14.90
C ASN A 235 21.21 -4.38 13.51
N ARG A 236 21.10 -5.71 13.30
CA ARG A 236 20.90 -6.30 11.97
C ARG A 236 19.94 -7.49 11.95
N THR A 237 20.05 -8.43 12.89
CA THR A 237 19.32 -9.71 12.90
C THR A 237 18.67 -9.97 14.26
N ILE A 238 17.90 -11.05 14.36
CA ILE A 238 17.38 -11.60 15.62
C ILE A 238 18.47 -12.35 16.42
N TYR A 239 18.29 -12.52 17.73
CA TYR A 239 19.29 -13.15 18.62
C TYR A 239 19.41 -14.67 18.47
N HIS A 240 18.27 -15.35 18.32
CA HIS A 240 18.19 -16.81 18.21
C HIS A 240 17.00 -17.21 17.33
N ASP A 241 17.01 -18.47 16.88
CA ASP A 241 15.91 -19.05 16.11
C ASP A 241 14.69 -19.21 16.99
N PHE A 242 13.51 -18.83 16.49
CA PHE A 242 12.29 -18.92 17.27
C PHE A 242 11.10 -19.42 16.45
N PHE A 243 10.20 -20.10 17.16
CA PHE A 243 8.90 -20.48 16.66
C PHE A 243 7.81 -19.66 17.34
N THR A 244 6.92 -19.08 16.54
CA THR A 244 5.69 -18.46 17.05
C THR A 244 4.45 -18.83 16.26
N GLY A 245 3.31 -18.70 16.92
CA GLY A 245 2.02 -18.88 16.27
C GLY A 245 0.98 -17.93 16.84
N PHE A 246 0.04 -17.55 15.98
CA PHE A 246 -1.16 -16.82 16.37
C PHE A 246 -2.37 -17.38 15.61
N GLY A 247 -3.34 -17.92 16.35
CA GLY A 247 -4.42 -18.70 15.76
C GLY A 247 -3.89 -19.91 14.98
N LYS A 248 -4.30 -20.06 13.72
CA LYS A 248 -3.84 -21.14 12.81
C LYS A 248 -2.59 -20.79 11.99
N THR A 249 -1.96 -19.65 12.25
CA THR A 249 -0.75 -19.21 11.55
C THR A 249 0.46 -19.56 12.39
N LYS A 250 1.39 -20.32 11.82
CA LYS A 250 2.67 -20.72 12.42
C LYS A 250 3.81 -20.03 11.67
N ILE A 251 4.79 -19.51 12.38
CA ILE A 251 5.97 -18.84 11.82
C ILE A 251 7.22 -19.43 12.45
N TYR A 252 8.15 -19.80 11.60
CA TYR A 252 9.48 -20.28 11.96
C TYR A 252 10.48 -19.23 11.47
N CYS A 253 11.22 -18.63 12.39
CA CYS A 253 12.22 -17.60 12.12
C CYS A 253 13.60 -18.13 12.47
N PHE A 254 14.55 -17.87 11.58
CA PHE A 254 15.93 -18.34 11.70
C PHE A 254 16.88 -17.15 11.56
N LYS A 255 17.82 -17.01 12.51
CA LYS A 255 18.94 -16.06 12.49
C LYS A 255 19.80 -16.38 11.26
N LYS A 256 20.29 -15.33 10.59
CA LYS A 256 21.16 -15.46 9.42
C LYS A 256 22.40 -14.57 9.51
N PRO A 257 23.53 -15.03 8.93
CA PRO A 257 24.75 -14.23 8.87
C PRO A 257 24.54 -12.98 8.00
N GLU A 258 25.52 -12.09 8.02
CA GLU A 258 25.51 -10.87 7.22
C GLU A 258 25.51 -11.18 5.71
N GLY A 259 24.77 -10.38 4.95
CA GLY A 259 24.69 -10.50 3.49
C GLY A 259 23.66 -11.52 2.98
N TYR A 260 22.91 -12.19 3.86
CA TYR A 260 21.87 -13.13 3.46
C TYR A 260 20.60 -12.44 2.91
N GLY A 261 20.29 -11.25 3.44
CA GLY A 261 19.11 -10.48 3.14
C GLY A 261 17.82 -11.02 3.77
N LEU A 262 16.69 -10.47 3.34
CA LEU A 262 15.36 -10.82 3.85
C LEU A 262 14.67 -11.86 2.97
N ILE A 263 14.82 -13.13 3.32
CA ILE A 263 14.12 -14.25 2.66
C ILE A 263 12.93 -14.68 3.51
N CYS A 264 11.83 -13.94 3.36
CA CYS A 264 10.60 -14.19 4.09
C CYS A 264 9.37 -13.75 3.30
N HIS A 265 8.18 -13.95 3.84
CA HIS A 265 6.93 -13.46 3.23
C HIS A 265 6.96 -11.92 3.10
N ARG A 266 6.43 -11.38 1.99
CA ARG A 266 6.45 -9.92 1.67
C ARG A 266 5.99 -8.99 2.80
N ALA A 267 5.04 -9.43 3.63
CA ALA A 267 4.60 -8.66 4.80
C ALA A 267 5.66 -8.62 5.90
N ILE A 268 6.30 -9.76 6.18
CA ILE A 268 7.41 -9.85 7.14
C ILE A 268 8.60 -9.05 6.63
N GLN A 269 8.91 -9.12 5.32
CA GLN A 269 9.96 -8.28 4.72
C GLN A 269 9.70 -6.79 4.93
N THR A 270 8.45 -6.35 4.74
CA THR A 270 8.07 -4.95 4.92
C THR A 270 8.18 -4.52 6.38
N ILE A 271 7.80 -5.39 7.32
CA ILE A 271 7.94 -5.16 8.76
C ILE A 271 9.43 -5.09 9.15
N CYS A 272 10.26 -6.02 8.68
CA CYS A 272 11.70 -6.06 8.94
C CYS A 272 12.38 -4.77 8.44
N LYS A 273 12.05 -4.31 7.23
CA LYS A 273 12.58 -3.05 6.66
C LYS A 273 12.23 -1.82 7.51
N VAL A 274 11.04 -1.81 8.12
CA VAL A 274 10.56 -0.69 8.95
C VAL A 274 11.16 -0.73 10.36
N ILE A 275 11.41 -1.92 10.90
CA ILE A 275 12.05 -2.11 12.22
C ILE A 275 13.56 -1.93 12.16
N GLY A 276 14.22 -2.35 11.07
CA GLY A 276 15.68 -2.35 10.95
C GLY A 276 16.35 -3.72 10.82
N ILE A 277 15.56 -4.80 10.70
CA ILE A 277 16.10 -6.15 10.49
C ILE A 277 16.52 -6.26 9.02
N LYS A 278 17.81 -6.54 8.77
CA LYS A 278 18.38 -6.65 7.42
C LYS A 278 18.47 -8.09 6.94
N ASP A 279 18.72 -9.03 7.85
CA ASP A 279 18.92 -10.44 7.51
C ASP A 279 18.03 -11.35 8.35
N LEU A 280 17.22 -12.14 7.68
CA LEU A 280 16.28 -13.06 8.32
C LEU A 280 15.78 -14.08 7.30
N TYR A 281 15.72 -15.35 7.71
CA TYR A 281 14.91 -16.34 7.02
C TYR A 281 13.65 -16.61 7.84
N ALA A 282 12.47 -16.47 7.23
CA ALA A 282 11.23 -16.80 7.92
C ALA A 282 10.25 -17.54 7.01
N LYS A 283 9.77 -18.69 7.51
CA LYS A 283 8.78 -19.55 6.84
C LYS A 283 7.46 -19.51 7.60
N ILE A 284 6.37 -19.35 6.85
CA ILE A 284 5.01 -19.39 7.38
C ILE A 284 4.38 -20.73 7.00
N GLU A 285 3.69 -21.35 7.95
CA GLU A 285 2.87 -22.54 7.75
C GLU A 285 1.43 -22.32 8.25
N GLY A 286 0.48 -23.04 7.67
CA GLY A 286 -0.94 -22.93 8.00
C GLY A 286 -1.62 -21.73 7.31
N SER A 287 -2.35 -20.92 8.08
CA SER A 287 -3.14 -19.80 7.53
C SER A 287 -2.27 -18.59 7.14
N THR A 288 -2.53 -18.03 5.96
CA THR A 288 -1.82 -16.84 5.42
C THR A 288 -2.53 -15.51 5.70
N ASN A 289 -3.40 -15.45 6.72
CA ASN A 289 -4.07 -14.20 7.10
C ASN A 289 -3.05 -13.16 7.60
N LEU A 290 -2.96 -12.03 6.89
CA LEU A 290 -1.96 -10.99 7.15
C LEU A 290 -1.99 -10.49 8.60
N GLN A 291 -3.17 -10.29 9.19
CA GLN A 291 -3.29 -9.79 10.56
C GLN A 291 -2.71 -10.76 11.58
N HIS A 292 -2.85 -12.06 11.34
CA HIS A 292 -2.31 -13.10 12.21
C HIS A 292 -0.80 -13.24 12.00
N ILE A 293 -0.33 -13.14 10.75
CA ILE A 293 1.10 -13.12 10.44
C ILE A 293 1.80 -12.00 11.20
N VAL A 294 1.28 -10.76 11.13
CA VAL A 294 1.89 -9.62 11.84
C VAL A 294 1.90 -9.84 13.34
N LYS A 295 0.77 -10.26 13.92
CA LYS A 295 0.68 -10.51 15.36
C LYS A 295 1.65 -11.61 15.81
N ALA A 296 1.66 -12.76 15.12
CA ALA A 296 2.56 -13.87 15.45
C ALA A 296 4.03 -13.46 15.36
N PHE A 297 4.39 -12.69 14.34
CA PHE A 297 5.76 -12.24 14.12
C PHE A 297 6.22 -11.28 15.22
N ILE A 298 5.41 -10.26 15.54
CA ILE A 298 5.73 -9.31 16.62
C ILE A 298 5.77 -10.00 17.98
N ILE A 299 4.86 -10.93 18.28
CA ILE A 299 4.91 -11.73 19.51
C ILE A 299 6.23 -12.52 19.61
N GLY A 300 6.76 -13.00 18.49
CA GLY A 300 8.04 -13.71 18.46
C GLY A 300 9.22 -12.80 18.73
N LEU A 301 9.24 -11.65 18.08
CA LEU A 301 10.26 -10.64 18.32
C LEU A 301 10.24 -10.11 19.76
N MET A 302 9.07 -9.99 20.39
CA MET A 302 8.96 -9.60 21.81
C MET A 302 9.42 -10.68 22.79
N ARG A 303 9.39 -11.96 22.39
CA ARG A 303 9.76 -13.09 23.25
C ARG A 303 11.21 -13.50 23.11
N GLN A 304 11.94 -12.91 22.17
CA GLN A 304 13.36 -13.18 22.04
C GLN A 304 14.10 -12.73 23.30
N LYS A 305 15.18 -13.43 23.61
CA LYS A 305 16.07 -13.14 24.73
C LYS A 305 17.40 -12.66 24.17
N SER A 306 17.88 -11.53 24.68
CA SER A 306 19.22 -11.05 24.39
C SER A 306 20.28 -11.99 24.95
N TYR A 307 21.52 -11.89 24.45
CA TYR A 307 22.64 -12.67 25.00
C TYR A 307 22.83 -12.38 26.49
N GLN A 308 22.70 -11.11 26.91
CA GLN A 308 22.81 -10.77 28.32
C GLN A 308 21.73 -11.44 29.18
N ASN A 309 20.48 -11.47 28.71
CA ASN A 309 19.38 -12.10 29.45
C ASN A 309 19.64 -13.61 29.62
N ILE A 310 20.14 -14.28 28.59
CA ILE A 310 20.47 -15.71 28.66
C ILE A 310 21.65 -15.97 29.62
N ALA A 311 22.68 -15.11 29.60
CA ALA A 311 23.84 -15.24 30.49
C ALA A 311 23.43 -15.09 31.96
N ASN A 312 22.55 -14.12 32.25
CA ASN A 312 22.02 -13.90 33.59
C ASN A 312 21.16 -15.08 34.08
N GLU A 313 20.31 -15.64 33.23
CA GLU A 313 19.46 -16.79 33.59
C GLU A 313 20.26 -18.08 33.83
N THR A 314 21.31 -18.29 33.03
CA THR A 314 22.14 -19.51 33.11
C THR A 314 23.31 -19.38 34.08
N SER A 315 23.65 -18.16 34.52
CA SER A 315 24.87 -17.85 35.25
C SER A 315 26.16 -18.31 34.53
N LEU A 316 26.13 -18.37 33.19
CA LEU A 316 27.24 -18.80 32.35
C LEU A 316 27.55 -17.76 31.27
N ASN A 317 28.84 -17.68 30.91
CA ASN A 317 29.28 -16.83 29.81
C ASN A 317 28.82 -17.40 28.47
N ILE A 318 28.35 -16.52 27.58
CA ILE A 318 27.92 -16.91 26.24
C ILE A 318 29.05 -16.69 25.27
N VAL A 319 29.42 -17.78 24.59
CA VAL A 319 30.49 -17.80 23.60
C VAL A 319 29.90 -18.16 22.24
N GLU A 320 30.17 -17.34 21.22
CA GLU A 320 29.85 -17.64 19.84
C GLU A 320 31.07 -18.27 19.16
N GLN A 321 30.89 -19.46 18.59
CA GLN A 321 31.88 -20.10 17.73
C GLN A 321 31.45 -19.98 16.27
N ARG A 322 32.30 -19.39 15.43
CA ARG A 322 32.04 -19.27 13.98
C ARG A 322 32.99 -20.19 13.22
N ASN A 323 32.43 -21.14 12.46
CA ASN A 323 33.23 -22.01 11.58
C ASN A 323 34.06 -21.20 10.57
N ALA A 324 33.53 -20.07 10.08
CA ALA A 324 34.24 -19.17 9.17
C ALA A 324 35.50 -18.51 9.77
N ARG A 325 35.65 -18.53 11.10
CA ARG A 325 36.83 -18.03 11.82
C ARG A 325 37.66 -19.17 12.42
N ASN A 326 37.66 -20.34 11.77
CA ASN A 326 38.40 -21.53 12.20
C ASN A 326 38.11 -21.94 13.66
N GLY A 327 36.88 -21.75 14.14
CA GLY A 327 36.49 -22.13 15.50
C GLY A 327 36.89 -21.14 16.60
N TYR A 328 37.40 -19.95 16.23
CA TYR A 328 37.66 -18.88 17.20
C TYR A 328 36.41 -18.55 18.03
N THR A 329 36.58 -18.53 19.35
CA THR A 329 35.54 -18.26 20.34
C THR A 329 35.46 -16.78 20.66
N GLU A 330 34.32 -16.14 20.36
CA GLU A 330 34.05 -14.75 20.72
C GLU A 330 33.06 -14.70 21.88
N ILE A 331 33.40 -14.01 22.98
CA ILE A 331 32.49 -13.85 24.12
C ILE A 331 31.45 -12.78 23.76
N LYS A 332 30.16 -13.14 23.77
CA LYS A 332 29.05 -12.23 23.43
C LYS A 332 28.37 -11.62 24.65
N ALA A 333 28.36 -12.32 25.76
CA ALA A 333 27.81 -11.84 27.02
C ALA A 333 28.54 -12.49 28.19
N ILE A 334 28.74 -11.72 29.25
CA ILE A 334 29.37 -12.16 30.49
C ILE A 334 28.27 -12.21 31.56
N ALA A 335 28.18 -13.32 32.27
CA ALA A 335 27.25 -13.43 33.38
C ALA A 335 27.76 -12.61 34.59
N PRO A 336 26.87 -11.99 35.38
CA PRO A 336 27.26 -11.40 36.66
C PRO A 336 27.90 -12.48 37.53
N ILE A 337 28.91 -12.09 38.32
CA ILE A 337 29.68 -13.02 39.15
C ILE A 337 28.76 -13.63 40.21
N SER A 338 28.33 -14.87 39.97
CA SER A 338 27.59 -15.70 40.92
C SER A 338 28.57 -16.71 41.55
N PRO A 339 28.51 -16.98 42.87
CA PRO A 339 29.27 -18.08 43.45
C PRO A 339 28.84 -19.38 42.77
N VAL A 340 29.84 -20.16 42.34
CA VAL A 340 29.70 -21.36 41.53
C VAL A 340 28.71 -22.34 42.18
N GLN A 341 27.51 -22.45 41.62
CA GLN A 341 26.64 -23.59 41.91
C GLN A 341 27.00 -24.72 40.95
N GLU A 342 27.30 -25.90 41.48
CA GLU A 342 27.47 -27.12 40.70
C GLU A 342 26.15 -27.50 40.02
N THR A 343 25.90 -26.94 38.83
CA THR A 343 24.76 -27.36 38.02
C THR A 343 25.06 -28.72 37.41
N LYS A 344 24.17 -29.69 37.62
CA LYS A 344 24.19 -31.01 36.97
C LYS A 344 24.48 -30.84 35.47
N LYS A 345 25.46 -31.59 34.95
CA LYS A 345 25.92 -31.60 33.54
C LYS A 345 24.83 -32.11 32.58
N HIS A 346 23.69 -31.43 32.48
CA HIS A 346 22.83 -31.57 31.33
C HIS A 346 23.39 -30.67 30.26
N ALA A 347 23.75 -31.24 29.10
CA ALA A 347 24.06 -30.45 27.91
C ALA A 347 22.80 -29.63 27.58
N VAL A 348 22.80 -28.37 27.97
CA VAL A 348 21.71 -27.45 27.64
C VAL A 348 21.89 -27.08 26.18
N ASP A 349 21.18 -27.78 25.29
CA ASP A 349 21.05 -27.32 23.92
C ASP A 349 20.35 -25.95 23.93
N ILE A 350 21.06 -24.92 23.49
CA ILE A 350 20.59 -23.54 23.42
C ILE A 350 19.26 -23.47 22.66
N MET A 351 19.10 -24.29 21.62
CA MET A 351 17.85 -24.36 20.85
C MET A 351 16.72 -24.93 21.69
N HIS A 352 16.96 -26.03 22.41
CA HIS A 352 15.96 -26.63 23.28
C HIS A 352 15.50 -25.65 24.39
N PHE A 353 16.45 -24.92 24.98
CA PHE A 353 16.21 -23.92 26.02
C PHE A 353 15.41 -22.73 25.50
N THR A 354 15.81 -22.16 24.36
CA THR A 354 15.17 -20.95 23.81
C THR A 354 13.79 -21.23 23.20
N LEU A 355 13.59 -22.42 22.63
CA LEU A 355 12.32 -22.80 22.00
C LEU A 355 11.32 -23.44 22.97
N GLY A 356 11.74 -23.87 24.16
CA GLY A 356 10.87 -24.54 25.15
C GLY A 356 10.31 -25.86 24.61
N ASN A 357 11.20 -26.73 24.13
CA ASN A 357 10.89 -28.05 23.53
C ASN A 357 10.04 -27.98 22.24
N LYS A 358 9.90 -26.80 21.62
CA LYS A 358 9.14 -26.66 20.38
C LYS A 358 9.97 -27.10 19.17
N ILE A 359 9.28 -27.78 18.25
CA ILE A 359 9.89 -28.45 17.10
C ILE A 359 10.47 -27.43 16.12
N VAL A 360 11.76 -27.57 15.82
CA VAL A 360 12.43 -26.87 14.71
C VAL A 360 11.84 -27.38 13.39
N LEU A 361 11.50 -26.47 12.46
CA LEU A 361 11.03 -26.89 11.14
C LEU A 361 12.14 -27.63 10.40
N GLN A 362 12.07 -28.96 10.38
CA GLN A 362 12.93 -29.77 9.53
C GLN A 362 12.33 -29.85 8.12
N LYS A 363 13.10 -29.41 7.13
CA LYS A 363 12.72 -29.57 5.73
C LYS A 363 12.70 -31.06 5.43
N LYS A 364 11.58 -31.57 4.89
CA LYS A 364 11.55 -32.94 4.37
C LYS A 364 12.67 -33.10 3.34
N ALA A 365 13.47 -34.16 3.47
CA ALA A 365 14.47 -34.51 2.48
C ALA A 365 13.77 -34.66 1.12
N THR A 366 14.23 -33.90 0.12
CA THR A 366 13.75 -34.07 -1.25
C THR A 366 14.47 -35.28 -1.83
N TYR A 367 13.76 -36.40 -1.92
CA TYR A 367 14.29 -37.57 -2.60
C TYR A 367 14.40 -37.28 -4.10
N PRO A 368 15.52 -37.64 -4.75
CA PRO A 368 15.61 -37.58 -6.20
C PRO A 368 14.53 -38.46 -6.84
N PHE A 369 14.10 -38.11 -8.07
CA PHE A 369 12.97 -38.78 -8.74
C PHE A 369 13.16 -40.29 -8.92
N TYR A 370 14.41 -40.77 -8.90
CA TYR A 370 14.76 -42.16 -9.13
C TYR A 370 14.79 -43.02 -7.86
N VAL A 371 14.59 -42.48 -6.65
CA VAL A 371 14.71 -43.26 -5.40
C VAL A 371 13.80 -44.50 -5.40
N ASP A 372 12.60 -44.39 -5.97
CA ASP A 372 11.66 -45.52 -6.03
C ASP A 372 11.79 -46.38 -7.30
N SER A 373 12.69 -46.02 -8.21
CA SER A 373 12.88 -46.75 -9.48
C SER A 373 13.49 -48.14 -9.26
N LYS A 374 13.11 -49.11 -10.10
CA LYS A 374 13.68 -50.47 -10.07
C LYS A 374 15.20 -50.46 -10.24
N GLY A 375 15.72 -49.58 -11.10
CA GLY A 375 17.15 -49.41 -11.32
C GLY A 375 17.89 -48.93 -10.07
N HIS A 376 17.33 -47.98 -9.35
CA HIS A 376 17.93 -47.49 -8.10
C HIS A 376 17.90 -48.54 -6.99
N LYS A 377 16.82 -49.33 -6.87
CA LYS A 377 16.75 -50.45 -5.93
C LYS A 377 17.83 -51.50 -6.21
N LEU A 378 18.02 -51.87 -7.48
CA LEU A 378 19.08 -52.78 -7.89
C LEU A 378 20.48 -52.21 -7.62
N PHE A 379 20.66 -50.91 -7.82
CA PHE A 379 21.91 -50.22 -7.47
C PHE A 379 22.19 -50.28 -5.97
N GLN A 380 21.21 -49.96 -5.11
CA GLN A 380 21.37 -50.03 -3.65
C GLN A 380 21.72 -51.44 -3.20
N ILE A 381 21.03 -52.48 -3.71
CA ILE A 381 21.34 -53.89 -3.40
C ILE A 381 22.80 -54.24 -3.78
N LYS A 382 23.29 -53.72 -4.91
CA LYS A 382 24.69 -53.92 -5.34
C LYS A 382 25.69 -53.15 -4.49
N GLU A 383 25.33 -51.98 -3.96
CA GLU A 383 26.17 -51.19 -3.05
C GLU A 383 26.20 -51.74 -1.63
N GLU A 384 25.14 -52.41 -1.16
CA GLU A 384 25.07 -52.91 0.22
C GLU A 384 26.25 -53.82 0.60
N ARG A 385 26.80 -54.58 -0.35
CA ARG A 385 27.99 -55.43 -0.12
C ARG A 385 29.26 -54.64 0.23
N PHE A 386 29.30 -53.33 -0.07
CA PHE A 386 30.39 -52.42 0.24
C PHE A 386 30.08 -51.50 1.42
N ARG A 387 28.94 -51.73 2.10
CA ARG A 387 28.52 -50.94 3.26
C ARG A 387 29.62 -50.94 4.32
N ASN A 388 29.88 -49.76 4.90
CA ASN A 388 30.92 -49.50 5.90
C ASN A 388 32.37 -49.63 5.43
N GLN A 389 32.65 -50.07 4.20
CA GLN A 389 34.03 -50.27 3.75
C GLN A 389 34.81 -48.94 3.68
N ALA A 390 34.15 -47.85 3.31
CA ALA A 390 34.72 -46.49 3.33
C ALA A 390 35.03 -46.00 4.74
N ASN A 391 34.12 -46.23 5.71
CA ASN A 391 34.32 -45.88 7.11
C ASN A 391 35.48 -46.68 7.73
N VAL A 392 35.56 -47.99 7.44
CA VAL A 392 36.68 -48.83 7.87
C VAL A 392 38.00 -48.34 7.25
N ARG A 393 37.99 -47.94 5.98
CA ARG A 393 39.19 -47.38 5.32
C ARG A 393 39.61 -46.04 5.93
N LEU A 394 38.66 -45.15 6.23
CA LEU A 394 38.91 -43.90 6.94
C LEU A 394 39.46 -44.15 8.34
N HIS A 395 38.88 -45.08 9.09
CA HIS A 395 39.34 -45.43 10.43
C HIS A 395 40.75 -46.03 10.40
N LYS A 396 41.08 -46.84 9.38
CA LYS A 396 42.44 -47.32 9.15
C LYS A 396 43.41 -46.20 8.80
N LEU A 397 43.01 -45.23 7.97
CA LEU A 397 43.84 -44.07 7.64
C LEU A 397 44.08 -43.18 8.86
N VAL A 398 43.04 -42.88 9.63
CA VAL A 398 43.15 -42.11 10.88
C VAL A 398 44.09 -42.82 11.86
N ASN A 399 43.96 -44.14 12.03
CA ASN A 399 44.87 -44.90 12.89
C ASN A 399 46.30 -45.05 12.33
N PHE A 400 46.54 -44.75 11.05
CA PHE A 400 47.85 -44.88 10.42
C PHE A 400 48.59 -43.53 10.37
N TYR A 401 47.86 -42.41 10.36
CA TYR A 401 48.40 -41.05 10.26
C TYR A 401 48.17 -40.18 11.51
N GLY A 402 47.33 -40.60 12.44
CA GLY A 402 47.11 -39.99 13.76
C GLY A 402 47.59 -40.92 14.85
#